data_AF-A0A5C5YV10-F1
#
_entry.id   AF-A0A5C5YV10-F1
#
_cell.length_a   1.000
_cell.length_b   1.000
_cell.length_c   1.000
_cell.angle_alpha   90.00
_cell.angle_beta   90.00
_cell.angle_gamma   90.00
#
_symmetry.space_group_name_H-M   'P 1'
#
loop_
_entity.id
_entity.type
_entity.pdbx_description
1 polymer ?
#
loop_
_entity_poly.entity_id
_entity_poly.type
_entity_poly.pdbx_seq_one_letter_code
_entity_poly.pdbx_strand_id
1 'polypeptide(L)'
;MPLYVPDNETCRLDWAQYLPGIRVPLIVKWPSRVAAGGVRNDLVSMLDVTATIVDAAVVKCPDTFDGRPLWGAAYEQRDCVFAARDSINEVHNPMRCVRTQKFKYIRNFAPELGYWEGKYYEKNRPMLPEIRMLAAAGQLTPSPELILKATAPAEDLYDLYADPHEVNNLAASPIRQATRSRLRTKLDRWIVPTGDTGLERWHAEGGGGERVPAGGIR
;
A
#
# COMPACT_ATOMS: atom_id res chain seq x y z
N MET A 1 -13.62 -18.89 15.76
CA MET A 1 -12.49 -18.88 14.80
C MET A 1 -11.48 -17.83 15.27
N PRO A 2 -10.37 -18.22 15.92
CA PRO A 2 -9.29 -17.27 16.22
C PRO A 2 -8.56 -16.83 14.94
N LEU A 3 -8.29 -15.53 14.84
CA LEU A 3 -7.56 -14.89 13.76
C LEU A 3 -6.55 -13.90 14.35
N TYR A 4 -5.31 -13.94 13.88
CA TYR A 4 -4.25 -13.02 14.27
C TYR A 4 -3.74 -12.28 13.04
N VAL A 5 -3.76 -10.96 13.11
CA VAL A 5 -3.28 -10.07 12.06
C VAL A 5 -2.93 -8.71 12.67
N PRO A 6 -1.74 -8.15 12.39
CA PRO A 6 -1.42 -6.78 12.75
C PRO A 6 -2.06 -5.80 11.76
N ASP A 7 -2.18 -4.54 12.17
CA ASP A 7 -2.75 -3.45 11.39
C ASP A 7 -1.84 -2.98 10.25
N ASN A 8 -0.53 -2.93 10.48
CA ASN A 8 0.49 -2.65 9.47
C ASN A 8 1.82 -3.35 9.79
N GLU A 9 2.77 -3.25 8.87
CA GLU A 9 4.12 -3.74 9.11
C GLU A 9 4.87 -2.94 10.17
N THR A 10 6.03 -3.46 10.58
CA THR A 10 6.89 -2.78 11.53
C THR A 10 7.27 -1.39 11.04
N CYS A 11 7.23 -0.48 12.00
CA CYS A 11 7.69 0.90 11.95
C CYS A 11 9.22 1.05 11.65
N ARG A 12 9.76 0.48 10.56
CA ARG A 12 11.14 0.74 10.12
C ARG A 12 11.19 1.90 9.12
N LEU A 13 12.21 2.76 9.20
CA LEU A 13 12.31 4.00 8.41
C LEU A 13 12.40 3.76 6.89
N ASP A 14 12.84 2.57 6.49
CA ASP A 14 12.92 2.08 5.12
C ASP A 14 11.59 1.49 4.58
N TRP A 15 10.63 1.12 5.44
CA TRP A 15 9.44 0.32 5.02
C TRP A 15 8.10 0.80 5.52
N ALA A 16 8.06 1.50 6.65
CA ALA A 16 6.84 1.58 7.44
C ALA A 16 5.70 2.33 6.76
N GLN A 17 6.01 3.19 5.79
CA GLN A 17 5.12 4.32 5.49
C GLN A 17 5.15 4.82 4.05
N TYR A 18 6.18 4.45 3.27
CA TYR A 18 5.95 4.21 1.86
C TYR A 18 5.10 2.92 1.77
N LEU A 19 4.23 2.79 0.76
CA LEU A 19 3.34 1.63 0.64
C LEU A 19 4.00 0.21 0.61
N PRO A 20 5.34 -0.03 0.69
CA PRO A 20 5.97 -1.25 1.24
C PRO A 20 5.25 -1.91 2.40
N GLY A 21 4.88 -1.18 3.45
CA GLY A 21 4.39 -1.74 4.73
C GLY A 21 3.00 -2.40 4.75
N ILE A 22 2.48 -2.83 3.60
CA ILE A 22 1.12 -3.40 3.46
C ILE A 22 1.08 -4.93 3.54
N ARG A 23 2.22 -5.63 3.67
CA ARG A 23 2.26 -7.10 3.76
C ARG A 23 2.39 -7.54 5.22
N VAL A 24 1.23 -7.74 5.83
CA VAL A 24 1.12 -8.27 7.20
C VAL A 24 0.96 -9.79 7.25
N PRO A 25 1.44 -10.46 8.32
CA PRO A 25 1.11 -11.86 8.55
C PRO A 25 -0.36 -12.04 8.92
N LEU A 26 -1.04 -13.00 8.30
CA LEU A 26 -2.39 -13.42 8.65
C LEU A 26 -2.38 -14.90 9.05
N ILE A 27 -2.69 -15.18 10.32
CA ILE A 27 -2.74 -16.55 10.86
C ILE A 27 -4.18 -16.85 11.27
N VAL A 28 -4.74 -17.93 10.75
CA VAL A 28 -6.13 -18.34 11.02
C VAL A 28 -6.16 -19.75 11.58
N LYS A 29 -6.85 -19.93 12.70
CA LYS A 29 -7.16 -21.24 13.28
C LYS A 29 -8.63 -21.54 13.10
N TRP A 30 -8.95 -22.43 12.15
CA TRP A 30 -10.33 -22.84 11.90
C TRP A 30 -10.41 -24.35 11.60
N PRO A 31 -10.40 -25.22 12.63
CA PRO A 31 -10.26 -26.67 12.44
C PRO A 31 -11.30 -27.32 11.50
N SER A 32 -12.52 -26.77 11.43
CA SER A 32 -13.57 -27.29 10.55
C SER A 32 -13.49 -26.82 9.10
N ARG A 33 -12.60 -25.87 8.75
CA ARG A 33 -12.45 -25.34 7.39
C ARG A 33 -11.01 -25.25 6.87
N VAL A 34 -10.02 -25.24 7.75
CA VAL A 34 -8.62 -25.00 7.43
C VAL A 34 -7.75 -26.10 8.03
N ALA A 35 -7.01 -26.79 7.17
CA ALA A 35 -6.03 -27.78 7.60
C ALA A 35 -4.90 -27.13 8.40
N ALA A 36 -4.48 -27.77 9.49
CA ALA A 36 -3.35 -27.31 10.29
C ALA A 36 -2.04 -27.33 9.47
N GLY A 37 -1.19 -26.31 9.66
CA GLY A 37 0.11 -26.21 8.99
C GLY A 37 0.05 -25.80 7.50
N GLY A 38 -1.14 -25.56 6.94
CA GLY A 38 -1.27 -25.09 5.56
C GLY A 38 -0.75 -23.66 5.35
N VAL A 39 -0.11 -23.43 4.20
CA VAL A 39 0.34 -22.10 3.76
C VAL A 39 -0.40 -21.73 2.48
N ARG A 40 -0.93 -20.50 2.43
CA ARG A 40 -1.57 -19.91 1.25
C ARG A 40 -0.79 -18.69 0.80
N ASN A 41 -0.61 -18.57 -0.52
CA ASN A 41 0.09 -17.45 -1.16
C ASN A 41 -0.88 -16.55 -1.96
N ASP A 42 -2.18 -16.69 -1.73
CA ASP A 42 -3.19 -15.88 -2.39
C ASP A 42 -3.06 -14.42 -1.94
N LEU A 43 -3.42 -13.50 -2.83
CA LEU A 43 -3.55 -12.10 -2.45
C LEU A 43 -4.78 -11.93 -1.54
N VAL A 44 -4.56 -11.34 -0.37
CA VAL A 44 -5.57 -11.08 0.65
C VAL A 44 -5.49 -9.61 1.08
N SER A 45 -6.64 -8.99 1.32
CA SER A 45 -6.78 -7.67 1.92
C SER A 45 -7.33 -7.79 3.34
N MET A 46 -7.02 -6.83 4.20
CA MET A 46 -7.61 -6.72 5.54
C MET A 46 -9.15 -6.65 5.50
N LEU A 47 -9.73 -6.09 4.43
CA LEU A 47 -11.19 -6.05 4.24
C LEU A 47 -11.83 -7.45 4.17
N ASP A 48 -11.05 -8.45 3.77
CA ASP A 48 -11.51 -9.85 3.64
C ASP A 48 -11.70 -10.50 5.00
N VAL A 49 -10.97 -10.05 6.02
CA VAL A 49 -11.13 -10.54 7.38
C VAL A 49 -12.55 -10.25 7.85
N THR A 50 -13.03 -9.02 7.64
CA THR A 50 -14.40 -8.62 7.96
C THR A 50 -15.43 -9.44 7.18
N ALA A 51 -15.27 -9.56 5.86
CA ALA A 51 -16.16 -10.37 5.03
C ALA A 51 -16.18 -11.85 5.44
N THR A 52 -15.03 -12.40 5.85
CA THR A 52 -14.91 -13.78 6.33
C THR A 52 -15.62 -13.98 7.67
N ILE A 53 -15.56 -13.00 8.58
CA ILE A 53 -16.27 -13.08 9.87
C ILE A 53 -17.79 -13.06 9.64
N VAL A 54 -18.28 -12.22 8.74
CA VAL A 54 -19.70 -12.14 8.39
C VAL A 54 -20.19 -13.45 7.75
N ASP A 55 -19.45 -14.00 6.78
CA ASP A 55 -19.74 -15.31 6.17
C ASP A 55 -19.72 -16.44 7.21
N ALA A 56 -18.75 -16.43 8.12
CA ALA A 56 -18.64 -17.43 9.19
C ALA A 56 -19.84 -17.40 10.16
N ALA A 57 -20.48 -16.25 10.31
CA ALA A 57 -21.72 -16.07 11.09
C ALA A 57 -22.98 -16.50 10.32
N VAL A 58 -22.84 -17.00 9.08
CA VAL A 58 -23.95 -17.39 8.19
C VAL A 58 -24.86 -16.19 7.86
N VAL A 59 -24.26 -15.00 7.81
CA VAL A 59 -24.94 -13.76 7.41
C VAL A 59 -24.48 -13.41 5.99
N LYS A 60 -25.43 -13.01 5.13
CA LYS A 60 -25.08 -12.53 3.78
C LYS A 60 -24.24 -11.26 3.91
N CYS A 61 -23.03 -11.26 3.33
CA CYS A 61 -22.24 -10.04 3.19
C CYS A 61 -23.03 -8.99 2.39
N PRO A 62 -23.11 -7.73 2.87
CA PRO A 62 -23.70 -6.64 2.09
C PRO A 62 -22.99 -6.47 0.75
N ASP A 63 -23.75 -6.12 -0.28
CA ASP A 63 -23.20 -5.89 -1.63
C ASP A 63 -22.28 -4.64 -1.67
N THR A 64 -22.24 -3.85 -0.59
CA THR A 64 -21.38 -2.68 -0.39
C THR A 64 -19.98 -3.02 0.16
N PHE A 65 -19.72 -4.27 0.54
CA PHE A 65 -18.40 -4.66 1.04
C PHE A 65 -17.44 -4.89 -0.13
N ASP A 66 -16.28 -4.22 -0.09
CA ASP A 66 -15.19 -4.48 -1.03
C ASP A 66 -14.42 -5.78 -0.70
N GLY A 67 -14.50 -6.22 0.56
CA GLY A 67 -13.88 -7.45 1.05
C GLY A 67 -14.60 -8.71 0.58
N ARG A 68 -13.87 -9.82 0.51
CA ARG A 68 -14.42 -11.13 0.08
C ARG A 68 -14.14 -12.20 1.12
N PRO A 69 -15.05 -13.18 1.35
CA PRO A 69 -14.77 -14.30 2.23
C PRO A 69 -13.52 -15.06 1.78
N LEU A 70 -12.68 -15.48 2.73
CA LEU A 70 -11.41 -16.15 2.45
C LEU A 70 -11.55 -17.66 2.21
N TRP A 71 -12.72 -18.24 2.48
CA TRP A 71 -13.03 -19.66 2.31
C TRP A 71 -14.51 -19.85 1.93
N GLY A 72 -14.87 -21.08 1.58
CA GLY A 72 -16.26 -21.46 1.28
C GLY A 72 -16.64 -21.22 -0.17
N ALA A 73 -17.94 -21.40 -0.47
CA ALA A 73 -18.45 -21.30 -1.84
C ALA A 73 -18.37 -19.88 -2.44
N ALA A 74 -18.32 -18.85 -1.58
CA ALA A 74 -18.18 -17.45 -1.99
C ALA A 74 -16.71 -17.00 -2.12
N TYR A 75 -15.73 -17.89 -1.87
CA TYR A 75 -14.33 -17.55 -2.06
C TYR A 75 -13.99 -17.41 -3.53
N GLU A 76 -13.40 -16.27 -3.87
CA GLU A 76 -12.85 -16.00 -5.20
C GLU A 76 -11.44 -15.44 -5.07
N GLN A 77 -10.48 -16.04 -5.78
CA GLN A 77 -9.12 -15.54 -5.84
C GLN A 77 -9.08 -14.20 -6.59
N ARG A 78 -8.51 -13.18 -5.95
CA ARG A 78 -8.26 -11.88 -6.61
C ARG A 78 -6.93 -11.88 -7.36
N ASP A 79 -6.89 -11.11 -8.42
CA ASP A 79 -5.68 -10.88 -9.21
C ASP A 79 -4.82 -9.71 -8.67
N CYS A 80 -5.40 -8.87 -7.81
CA CYS A 80 -4.75 -7.71 -7.19
C CYS A 80 -5.38 -7.32 -5.85
N VAL A 81 -4.64 -6.54 -5.06
CA VAL A 81 -5.12 -5.81 -3.88
C VAL A 81 -4.81 -4.32 -4.02
N PHE A 82 -5.65 -3.50 -3.40
CA PHE A 82 -5.49 -2.06 -3.37
C PHE A 82 -5.17 -1.60 -1.95
N ALA A 83 -4.43 -0.50 -1.85
CA ALA A 83 -4.16 0.17 -0.59
C ALA A 83 -4.17 1.68 -0.82
N ALA A 84 -4.65 2.41 0.18
CA ALA A 84 -4.74 3.86 0.17
C ALA A 84 -4.20 4.42 1.48
N ARG A 85 -3.54 5.57 1.36
CA ARG A 85 -3.08 6.40 2.48
C ARG A 85 -3.39 7.83 2.13
N ASP A 86 -3.98 8.58 3.05
CA ASP A 86 -4.24 10.00 2.85
C ASP A 86 -3.27 10.85 3.66
N SER A 87 -3.17 10.57 4.96
CA SER A 87 -2.27 11.30 5.84
C SER A 87 -1.38 10.33 6.61
N ILE A 88 -0.22 10.83 7.04
CA ILE A 88 0.52 10.22 8.14
C ILE A 88 0.80 11.27 9.19
N ASN A 89 0.40 10.99 10.42
CA ASN A 89 0.52 11.94 11.51
C ASN A 89 -0.03 13.33 11.09
N GLU A 90 0.79 14.37 11.13
CA GLU A 90 0.49 15.74 10.71
C GLU A 90 0.65 16.03 9.21
N VAL A 91 1.11 15.08 8.40
CA VAL A 91 1.44 15.29 6.99
C VAL A 91 0.34 14.71 6.10
N HIS A 92 -0.26 15.57 5.28
CA HIS A 92 -1.14 15.15 4.19
C HIS A 92 -0.28 14.68 3.02
N ASN A 93 -0.16 13.35 2.84
CA ASN A 93 0.67 12.75 1.79
C ASN A 93 -0.11 11.61 1.14
N PRO A 94 -1.04 11.96 0.23
CA PRO A 94 -1.93 10.99 -0.37
C PRO A 94 -1.17 10.08 -1.34
N MET A 95 -1.33 8.77 -1.13
CA MET A 95 -0.77 7.73 -1.98
C MET A 95 -1.80 6.64 -2.22
N ARG A 96 -1.72 6.03 -3.40
CA ARG A 96 -2.57 4.91 -3.82
C ARG A 96 -1.72 3.80 -4.40
N CYS A 97 -2.06 2.56 -4.09
CA CYS A 97 -1.31 1.39 -4.54
C CYS A 97 -2.24 0.35 -5.14
N VAL A 98 -1.77 -0.28 -6.21
CA VAL A 98 -2.26 -1.58 -6.66
C VAL A 98 -1.11 -2.58 -6.64
N ARG A 99 -1.33 -3.71 -5.99
CA ARG A 99 -0.39 -4.82 -5.91
C ARG A 99 -0.99 -6.05 -6.56
N THR A 100 -0.23 -6.67 -7.45
CA THR A 100 -0.48 -8.01 -7.98
C THR A 100 0.50 -9.01 -7.36
N GLN A 101 0.46 -10.28 -7.78
CA GLN A 101 1.43 -11.27 -7.32
C GLN A 101 2.87 -10.91 -7.70
N LYS A 102 3.07 -10.24 -8.85
CA LYS A 102 4.40 -9.97 -9.40
C LYS A 102 4.82 -8.51 -9.30
N PHE A 103 3.89 -7.59 -9.51
CA PHE A 103 4.19 -6.17 -9.58
C PHE A 103 3.41 -5.38 -8.56
N LYS A 104 4.03 -4.33 -8.07
CA LYS A 104 3.39 -3.30 -7.26
C LYS A 104 3.57 -1.95 -7.91
N TYR A 105 2.49 -1.21 -8.03
CA TYR A 105 2.47 0.14 -8.54
C TYR A 105 1.95 1.07 -7.45
N ILE A 106 2.67 2.15 -7.21
CA ILE A 106 2.31 3.21 -6.26
C ILE A 106 2.21 4.51 -7.05
N ARG A 107 1.15 5.27 -6.79
CA ARG A 107 1.03 6.66 -7.22
C ARG A 107 1.11 7.56 -6.00
N ASN A 108 2.06 8.46 -6.02
CA ASN A 108 2.26 9.51 -5.02
C ASN A 108 1.68 10.83 -5.56
N PHE A 109 0.69 11.37 -4.86
CA PHE A 109 0.03 12.62 -5.24
C PHE A 109 0.70 13.86 -4.64
N ALA A 110 1.67 13.67 -3.74
CA ALA A 110 2.45 14.73 -3.09
C ALA A 110 3.97 14.51 -3.23
N PRO A 111 4.52 14.36 -4.46
CA PRO A 111 5.94 14.12 -4.67
C PRO A 111 6.85 15.22 -4.10
N GLU A 112 6.34 16.45 -3.93
CA GLU A 112 7.02 17.59 -3.33
C GLU A 112 7.35 17.42 -1.85
N LEU A 113 6.68 16.50 -1.15
CA LEU A 113 6.93 16.21 0.26
C LEU A 113 8.12 15.25 0.46
N GLY A 114 8.63 14.66 -0.62
CA GLY A 114 9.67 13.66 -0.54
C GLY A 114 9.25 12.48 0.34
N TYR A 115 10.17 12.07 1.22
CA TYR A 115 9.96 11.01 2.20
C TYR A 115 9.74 11.57 3.61
N TRP A 116 9.35 12.84 3.72
CA TRP A 116 9.12 13.50 4.99
C TRP A 116 7.73 13.17 5.56
N GLU A 117 7.68 12.94 6.88
CA GLU A 117 6.51 12.36 7.57
C GLU A 117 6.13 13.12 8.85
N GLY A 118 6.68 14.33 9.01
CA GLY A 118 6.35 15.23 10.09
C GLY A 118 7.39 15.29 11.20
N LYS A 119 7.18 16.25 12.09
CA LYS A 119 7.93 16.51 13.31
C LYS A 119 7.90 15.33 14.27
N TYR A 120 6.78 14.59 14.35
CA TYR A 120 6.73 13.40 15.20
C TYR A 120 7.84 12.42 14.81
N TYR A 121 8.05 12.20 13.50
CA TYR A 121 9.09 11.31 13.00
C TYR A 121 10.48 11.86 13.24
N GLU A 122 10.70 13.13 12.92
CA GLU A 122 12.00 13.79 13.15
C GLU A 122 12.45 13.68 14.61
N LYS A 123 11.52 13.80 15.55
CA LYS A 123 11.82 13.79 16.98
C LYS A 123 11.95 12.38 17.57
N ASN A 124 11.14 11.43 17.14
CA ASN A 124 10.99 10.13 17.82
C ASN A 124 11.70 8.98 17.10
N ARG A 125 12.36 9.22 15.96
CA ARG A 125 13.09 8.18 15.22
C ARG A 125 14.60 8.26 15.46
N PRO A 126 15.16 7.40 16.33
CA PRO A 126 16.57 7.48 16.70
C PRO A 126 17.54 7.18 15.54
N MET A 127 17.09 6.54 14.45
CA MET A 127 17.96 6.29 13.30
C MET A 127 18.09 7.50 12.36
N LEU A 128 17.19 8.49 12.40
CA LEU A 128 17.28 9.66 11.52
C LEU A 128 18.54 10.50 11.77
N PRO A 129 18.94 10.80 13.03
CA PRO A 129 20.22 11.43 13.32
C PRO A 129 21.42 10.65 12.76
N GLU A 130 21.41 9.32 12.92
CA GLU A 130 22.48 8.43 12.43
C GLU A 130 22.57 8.45 10.90
N ILE A 131 21.43 8.34 10.20
CA ILE A 131 21.35 8.44 8.74
C ILE A 131 21.92 9.78 8.27
N ARG A 132 21.56 10.90 8.93
CA ARG A 132 22.08 12.23 8.57
C ARG A 132 23.60 12.34 8.80
N MET A 133 24.11 11.77 9.88
CA MET A 133 25.54 11.75 10.19
C MET A 133 26.33 10.95 9.13
N LEU A 134 25.85 9.75 8.81
CA LEU A 134 26.46 8.91 7.77
C LEU A 134 26.37 9.55 6.38
N ALA A 135 25.27 10.25 6.08
CA ALA A 135 25.11 11.00 4.84
C ALA A 135 26.17 12.11 4.72
N ALA A 136 26.35 12.89 5.79
CA ALA A 136 27.35 13.95 5.85
C ALA A 136 28.78 13.41 5.73
N ALA A 137 29.02 12.17 6.16
CA ALA A 137 30.30 11.48 6.01
C ALA A 137 30.47 10.78 4.64
N GLY A 138 29.45 10.78 3.77
CA GLY A 138 29.48 10.06 2.50
C GLY A 138 29.52 8.53 2.65
N GLN A 139 29.01 8.00 3.77
CA GLN A 139 29.07 6.58 4.13
C GLN A 139 27.72 5.85 3.98
N LEU A 140 26.67 6.52 3.50
CA LEU A 140 25.38 5.88 3.30
C LEU A 140 25.37 4.95 2.08
N THR A 141 24.55 3.92 2.18
CA THR A 141 24.15 3.12 1.01
C THR A 141 23.00 3.81 0.27
N PRO A 142 22.78 3.55 -1.03
CA PRO A 142 21.79 4.27 -1.83
C PRO A 142 20.33 4.16 -1.35
N SER A 143 19.98 3.11 -0.59
CA SER A 143 18.60 2.90 -0.13
C SER A 143 18.21 3.86 1.02
N PRO A 144 18.97 3.95 2.14
CA PRO A 144 18.74 4.95 3.17
C PRO A 144 18.82 6.41 2.70
N GLU A 145 19.60 6.71 1.65
CA GLU A 145 19.68 8.06 1.09
C GLU A 145 18.33 8.57 0.55
N LEU A 146 17.44 7.67 0.13
CA LEU A 146 16.10 8.05 -0.36
C LEU A 146 15.32 8.83 0.71
N ILE A 147 15.45 8.45 1.98
CA ILE A 147 14.76 9.09 3.11
C ILE A 147 15.15 10.57 3.25
N LEU A 148 16.33 10.95 2.79
CA LEU A 148 16.83 12.32 2.86
C LEU A 148 16.47 13.17 1.64
N LYS A 149 15.86 12.58 0.59
CA LYS A 149 15.49 13.31 -0.62
C LYS A 149 14.32 14.26 -0.34
N ALA A 150 14.48 15.50 -0.80
CA ALA A 150 13.44 16.53 -0.71
C ALA A 150 12.22 16.24 -1.58
N THR A 151 12.36 15.38 -2.60
CA THR A 151 11.26 14.97 -3.49
C THR A 151 11.27 13.47 -3.70
N ALA A 152 10.08 12.93 -3.98
CA ALA A 152 9.84 11.53 -4.28
C ALA A 152 9.32 11.38 -5.71
N PRO A 153 9.44 10.20 -6.34
CA PRO A 153 8.78 9.91 -7.60
C PRO A 153 7.26 10.06 -7.49
N ALA A 154 6.61 10.57 -8.53
CA ALA A 154 5.14 10.58 -8.62
C ALA A 154 4.55 9.18 -8.88
N GLU A 155 5.33 8.30 -9.51
CA GLU A 155 4.97 6.92 -9.79
C GLU A 155 6.13 5.99 -9.42
N ASP A 156 5.79 4.87 -8.78
CA ASP A 156 6.71 3.76 -8.57
C ASP A 156 6.16 2.47 -9.16
N LEU A 157 7.07 1.66 -9.68
CA LEU A 157 6.77 0.32 -10.16
C LEU A 157 7.88 -0.63 -9.72
N TYR A 158 7.52 -1.67 -8.97
CA TYR A 158 8.46 -2.68 -8.49
C TYR A 158 8.08 -4.06 -9.01
N ASP A 159 9.09 -4.85 -9.40
CA ASP A 159 8.96 -6.29 -9.67
C ASP A 159 9.29 -7.06 -8.39
N LEU A 160 8.27 -7.54 -7.68
CA LEU A 160 8.38 -8.14 -6.36
C LEU A 160 9.14 -9.48 -6.34
N TYR A 161 9.36 -10.10 -7.51
CA TYR A 161 10.16 -11.31 -7.61
C TYR A 161 11.65 -10.99 -7.74
N ALA A 162 11.99 -10.02 -8.60
CA ALA A 162 13.38 -9.62 -8.83
C ALA A 162 13.91 -8.67 -7.74
N ASP A 163 13.00 -7.89 -7.16
CA ASP A 163 13.27 -6.90 -6.14
C ASP A 163 12.21 -7.00 -5.02
N PRO A 164 12.29 -8.04 -4.16
CA PRO A 164 11.39 -8.20 -3.02
C PRO A 164 11.46 -7.04 -2.04
N HIS A 165 12.53 -6.25 -2.16
CA HIS A 165 12.83 -5.13 -1.30
C HIS A 165 12.43 -3.77 -1.88
N GLU A 166 11.82 -3.72 -3.06
CA GLU A 166 11.24 -2.49 -3.62
C GLU A 166 12.26 -1.31 -3.67
N VAL A 167 13.53 -1.61 -3.91
CA VAL A 167 14.63 -0.62 -3.95
C VAL A 167 14.73 0.02 -5.35
N ASN A 168 14.45 -0.75 -6.40
CA ASN A 168 14.65 -0.38 -7.78
C ASN A 168 13.33 0.04 -8.43
N ASN A 169 13.04 1.33 -8.41
CA ASN A 169 11.85 1.87 -9.09
C ASN A 169 12.00 1.75 -10.63
N LEU A 170 11.12 0.95 -11.24
CA LEU A 170 11.05 0.68 -12.68
C LEU A 170 10.07 1.60 -13.43
N ALA A 171 9.48 2.60 -12.78
CA ALA A 171 8.43 3.43 -13.38
C ALA A 171 8.94 4.21 -14.61
N ALA A 172 10.21 4.62 -14.64
CA ALA A 172 10.82 5.29 -15.78
C ALA A 172 11.31 4.33 -16.88
N SER A 173 11.26 3.00 -16.66
CA SER A 173 11.80 2.02 -17.60
C SER A 173 10.93 1.92 -18.87
N PRO A 174 11.50 2.14 -20.07
CA PRO A 174 10.76 1.97 -21.32
C PRO A 174 10.23 0.54 -21.50
N ILE A 175 11.00 -0.47 -21.05
CA ILE A 175 10.63 -1.89 -21.15
C ILE A 175 9.41 -2.22 -20.27
N ARG A 176 9.22 -1.49 -19.16
CA ARG A 176 8.11 -1.71 -18.22
C ARG A 176 6.93 -0.77 -18.44
N GLN A 177 6.96 0.10 -19.45
CA GLN A 177 5.92 1.09 -19.71
C GLN A 177 4.52 0.47 -19.83
N ALA A 178 4.38 -0.64 -20.56
CA ALA A 178 3.08 -1.33 -20.70
C ALA A 178 2.55 -1.86 -19.36
N THR A 179 3.45 -2.35 -18.48
CA THR A 179 3.07 -2.83 -17.15
C THR A 179 2.63 -1.67 -16.25
N ARG A 180 3.38 -0.57 -16.25
CA ARG A 180 3.03 0.66 -15.54
C ARG A 180 1.65 1.17 -15.97
N SER A 181 1.43 1.35 -17.27
CA SER A 181 0.15 1.85 -17.81
C SER A 181 -1.03 0.96 -17.44
N ARG A 182 -0.86 -0.37 -17.52
CA ARG A 182 -1.92 -1.32 -17.15
C ARG A 182 -2.30 -1.21 -15.67
N LEU A 183 -1.31 -1.13 -14.78
CA LEU A 183 -1.56 -1.01 -13.34
C LEU A 183 -2.10 0.38 -12.97
N ARG A 184 -1.60 1.43 -13.62
CA ARG A 184 -2.13 2.78 -13.54
C ARG A 184 -3.63 2.82 -13.85
N THR A 185 -4.05 2.28 -15.01
CA THR A 185 -5.47 2.21 -15.39
C THR A 185 -6.29 1.37 -14.42
N LYS A 186 -5.72 0.27 -13.90
CA LYS A 186 -6.41 -0.56 -12.91
C LYS A 186 -6.63 0.21 -11.60
N LEU A 187 -5.66 1.01 -11.17
CA LEU A 187 -5.80 1.87 -10.00
C LEU A 187 -6.85 2.95 -10.21
N ASP A 188 -6.85 3.61 -11.38
CA ASP A 188 -7.87 4.62 -11.72
C ASP A 188 -9.29 4.04 -11.68
N ARG A 189 -9.46 2.81 -12.19
CA ARG A 189 -10.74 2.07 -12.15
C ARG A 189 -11.16 1.63 -10.76
N TRP A 190 -10.26 1.66 -9.79
CA TRP A 190 -10.59 1.39 -8.39
C TRP A 190 -10.92 2.68 -7.65
N ILE A 191 -10.11 3.72 -7.78
CA ILE A 191 -10.30 5.03 -7.10
C ILE A 191 -11.68 5.63 -7.41
N VAL A 192 -12.07 5.56 -8.67
CA VAL A 192 -13.27 6.25 -9.16
C VAL A 192 -14.57 5.65 -8.58
N PRO A 193 -14.86 4.34 -8.73
CA PRO A 193 -16.11 3.77 -8.23
C PRO A 193 -16.19 3.68 -6.70
N THR A 194 -15.05 3.68 -6.00
CA THR A 194 -15.04 3.67 -4.52
C THR A 194 -15.44 5.01 -3.92
N GLY A 195 -15.62 6.06 -4.73
CA GLY A 195 -15.95 7.40 -4.24
C GLY A 195 -14.85 7.96 -3.34
N ASP A 196 -13.59 7.75 -3.74
CA ASP A 196 -12.42 8.15 -2.95
C ASP A 196 -12.30 9.67 -2.81
N THR A 197 -12.65 10.19 -1.63
CA THR A 197 -12.60 11.63 -1.30
C THR A 197 -11.26 12.07 -0.70
N GLY A 198 -10.32 11.15 -0.47
CA GLY A 198 -9.05 11.47 0.19
C GLY A 198 -8.21 12.49 -0.58
N LEU A 199 -8.36 12.53 -1.91
CA LEU A 199 -7.69 13.51 -2.78
C LEU A 199 -8.36 14.88 -2.82
N GLU A 200 -9.65 14.98 -2.46
CA GLU A 200 -10.39 16.25 -2.52
C GLU A 200 -9.80 17.25 -1.53
N ARG A 201 -9.55 16.80 -0.30
CA ARG A 201 -8.93 17.62 0.74
C ARG A 201 -7.54 18.10 0.32
N TRP A 202 -6.74 17.23 -0.29
CA TRP A 202 -5.38 17.55 -0.73
C TRP A 202 -5.38 18.70 -1.75
N HIS A 203 -6.24 18.60 -2.75
CA HIS A 203 -6.38 19.64 -3.76
C HIS A 203 -7.02 20.91 -3.21
N ALA A 204 -7.92 20.82 -2.23
CA ALA A 204 -8.51 21.98 -1.57
C ALA A 204 -7.49 22.77 -0.73
N GLU A 205 -6.50 22.08 -0.13
CA GLU A 205 -5.39 22.68 0.61
C GLU A 205 -4.29 23.23 -0.32
N GLY A 206 -4.47 23.18 -1.64
CA GLY A 206 -3.51 23.68 -2.63
C GLY A 206 -2.41 22.68 -3.01
N GLY A 207 -2.55 21.42 -2.60
CA GLY A 207 -1.62 20.35 -2.93
C GLY A 207 -1.54 20.05 -4.43
N GLY A 208 -0.33 19.72 -4.89
CA GLY A 208 -0.02 19.43 -6.29
C GLY A 208 -0.53 18.08 -6.80
N GLY A 209 0.06 17.58 -7.89
CA GLY A 209 -0.20 16.22 -8.39
C GLY A 209 -1.34 16.10 -9.40
N GLU A 210 -1.36 14.97 -10.10
CA GLU A 210 -2.35 14.66 -11.14
C GLU A 210 -3.73 14.42 -10.52
N ARG A 211 -4.76 15.11 -11.01
CA ARG A 211 -6.15 14.85 -10.61
C ARG A 211 -6.64 13.57 -11.24
N VAL A 212 -7.25 12.69 -10.45
CA VAL A 212 -7.96 11.53 -10.99
C VAL A 212 -9.22 12.02 -11.70
N PRO A 213 -9.55 11.50 -12.89
CA PRO A 213 -10.78 11.88 -13.59
C PRO A 213 -11.99 11.65 -12.68
N ALA A 214 -12.87 12.64 -12.55
CA ALA A 214 -14.13 12.46 -11.83
C ALA A 214 -14.94 11.36 -12.54
N GLY A 215 -15.23 10.26 -11.86
CA GLY A 215 -16.30 9.37 -12.32
C GLY A 215 -17.58 9.65 -11.57
N GLY A 216 -18.69 9.42 -12.26
CA GLY A 216 -20.02 9.56 -11.69
C GLY A 216 -20.13 8.74 -10.41
N ILE A 217 -20.53 9.42 -9.34
CA ILE A 217 -20.91 8.83 -8.06
C ILE A 217 -22.05 7.83 -8.33
N ARG A 218 -21.97 6.63 -7.74
CA ARG A 218 -23.08 5.67 -7.73
C ARG A 218 -24.17 6.09 -6.76
#